data_AF-A0AAW2WVQ9-F1
#
_entry.id   AF-A0AAW2WVQ9-F1
#
_cell.length_a   1.000
_cell.length_b   1.000
_cell.length_c   1.000
_cell.angle_alpha   90.00
_cell.angle_beta   90.00
_cell.angle_gamma   90.00
#
_symmetry.space_group_name_H-M   'P 1'
#
loop_
_entity.id
_entity.type
_entity.pdbx_description
1 polymer ?
#
loop_
_entity_poly.entity_id
_entity_poly.type
_entity_poly.pdbx_seq_one_letter_code
_entity_poly.pdbx_strand_id
1 'polypeptide(L)'
;RKLRKTELSLFAIRQKHNEPLKEYLQRFNAAALEVPSATQEVKASAFSQGLLDGDFFKSLAKKPVSKFDALLPRAAKYINMEDAQAAKRESRGENRKEVKEEAPSKKPRIDTRDKKPPFQRVNVVYTPLTVPITQAFHGHRGKRVADTPQVVEGHPTAPQI
;
A
#
# COMPACT_ATOMS: atom_id res chain seq x y z
N ARG A 1 0.98 -1.07 -46.18
CA ARG A 1 2.13 -0.15 -45.92
C ARG A 1 2.32 -0.07 -44.41
N LYS A 2 3.34 -0.71 -43.81
CA LYS A 2 3.59 -0.64 -42.36
C LYS A 2 4.21 0.71 -42.04
N LEU A 3 3.51 1.58 -41.30
CA LEU A 3 4.09 2.85 -40.84
C LEU A 3 5.30 2.55 -39.95
N ARG A 4 6.39 3.30 -40.13
CA ARG A 4 7.53 3.25 -39.22
C ARG A 4 7.06 3.79 -37.87
N LYS A 5 7.20 3.00 -36.81
CA LYS A 5 6.98 3.48 -35.44
C LYS A 5 8.11 4.45 -35.09
N THR A 6 7.74 5.63 -34.64
CA THR A 6 8.65 6.72 -34.25
C THR A 6 8.63 6.90 -32.74
N GLU A 7 9.55 7.69 -32.18
CA GLU A 7 9.57 8.00 -30.75
C GLU A 7 8.23 8.51 -30.22
N LEU A 8 7.54 9.35 -31.01
CA LEU A 8 6.20 9.87 -30.73
C LEU A 8 5.15 8.76 -30.52
N SER A 9 5.32 7.58 -31.12
CA SER A 9 4.41 6.45 -30.94
C SER A 9 4.43 5.85 -29.52
N LEU A 10 5.51 6.06 -28.75
CA LEU A 10 5.57 5.66 -27.35
C LEU A 10 4.67 6.53 -26.46
N PHE A 11 4.52 7.82 -26.77
CA PHE A 11 3.65 8.76 -26.05
C PHE A 11 2.15 8.50 -26.27
N ALA A 12 1.79 7.70 -27.28
CA ALA A 12 0.42 7.23 -27.48
C ALA A 12 0.04 6.07 -26.54
N ILE A 13 1.00 5.46 -25.85
CA ILE A 13 0.78 4.26 -25.01
C ILE A 13 0.33 4.71 -23.61
N ARG A 14 -1.00 4.75 -23.42
CA ARG A 14 -1.62 5.04 -22.12
C ARG A 14 -1.97 3.76 -21.36
N GLN A 15 -1.86 3.81 -20.04
CA GLN A 15 -2.38 2.83 -19.11
C GLN A 15 -3.91 2.95 -19.05
N LYS A 16 -4.62 1.83 -19.07
CA LYS A 16 -6.09 1.79 -19.00
C LYS A 16 -6.55 1.70 -17.54
N HIS A 17 -7.78 2.14 -17.25
CA HIS A 17 -8.27 2.23 -15.87
C HIS A 17 -8.21 0.91 -15.09
N ASN A 18 -8.54 -0.20 -15.76
CA ASN A 18 -8.54 -1.55 -15.16
C ASN A 18 -7.27 -2.35 -15.54
N GLU A 19 -6.15 -1.67 -15.79
CA GLU A 19 -4.90 -2.30 -16.20
C GLU A 19 -3.82 -2.14 -15.11
N PRO A 20 -3.36 -3.25 -14.49
CA PRO A 20 -2.30 -3.19 -13.49
C PRO A 20 -0.97 -2.77 -14.13
N LEU A 21 -0.04 -2.27 -13.31
CA LEU A 21 1.21 -1.69 -13.79
C LEU A 21 2.05 -2.68 -14.62
N LYS A 22 1.95 -3.96 -14.30
CA LYS A 22 2.60 -5.08 -14.99
C LYS A 22 2.23 -5.18 -16.46
N GLU A 23 0.94 -5.16 -16.78
CA GLU A 23 0.43 -5.27 -18.15
C GLU A 23 0.75 -4.01 -18.96
N TYR A 24 0.64 -2.84 -18.34
CA TYR A 24 1.06 -1.58 -18.95
C TYR A 24 2.55 -1.60 -19.32
N LEU A 25 3.41 -2.03 -18.39
CA LEU A 25 4.85 -2.13 -18.60
C LEU A 25 5.19 -3.13 -19.71
N GLN A 26 4.50 -4.28 -19.79
CA GLN A 26 4.70 -5.24 -20.88
C GLN A 26 4.34 -4.64 -22.25
N ARG A 27 3.18 -3.97 -22.38
CA ARG A 27 2.78 -3.31 -23.63
C ARG A 27 3.75 -2.18 -24.02
N PHE A 28 4.20 -1.40 -23.06
CA PHE A 28 5.18 -0.33 -23.30
C PHE A 28 6.52 -0.91 -23.77
N ASN A 29 7.04 -1.95 -23.10
CA ASN A 29 8.28 -2.63 -23.49
C ASN A 29 8.19 -3.21 -24.91
N ALA A 30 7.09 -3.87 -25.26
CA ALA A 30 6.88 -4.42 -26.61
C ALA A 30 7.00 -3.34 -27.70
N ALA A 31 6.39 -2.17 -27.48
CA ALA A 31 6.49 -1.04 -28.41
C ALA A 31 7.88 -0.35 -28.38
N ALA A 32 8.53 -0.29 -27.22
CA ALA A 32 9.88 0.28 -27.07
C ALA A 32 10.94 -0.56 -27.80
N LEU A 33 10.73 -1.86 -27.96
CA LEU A 33 11.56 -2.75 -28.81
C LEU A 33 11.37 -2.47 -30.31
N GLU A 34 10.19 -2.02 -30.74
CA GLU A 34 9.94 -1.62 -32.14
C GLU A 34 10.50 -0.24 -32.49
N VAL A 35 10.93 0.55 -31.50
CA VAL A 35 11.54 1.88 -31.66
C VAL A 35 12.93 1.90 -31.00
N PRO A 36 13.92 1.17 -31.56
CA PRO A 36 15.27 1.09 -30.97
C PRO A 36 16.02 2.42 -30.96
N SER A 37 15.63 3.38 -31.81
CA SER A 37 16.19 4.74 -31.83
C SER A 37 15.81 5.58 -30.60
N ALA A 38 14.76 5.19 -29.86
CA ALA A 38 14.29 5.97 -28.71
C ALA A 38 15.27 5.90 -27.54
N THR A 39 15.72 7.06 -27.07
CA THR A 39 16.66 7.18 -25.94
C THR A 39 16.04 6.69 -24.62
N GLN A 40 16.89 6.46 -23.62
CA GLN A 40 16.45 6.06 -22.27
C GLN A 40 15.59 7.14 -21.61
N GLU A 41 15.86 8.41 -21.92
CA GLU A 41 15.16 9.60 -21.45
C GLU A 41 13.79 9.75 -22.12
N VAL A 42 13.73 9.56 -23.45
CA VAL A 42 12.47 9.55 -24.21
C VAL A 42 11.56 8.42 -23.73
N LYS A 43 12.11 7.21 -23.54
CA LYS A 43 11.37 6.07 -22.98
C LYS A 43 10.84 6.35 -21.58
N ALA A 44 11.66 6.92 -20.69
CA ALA A 44 11.24 7.27 -19.33
C ALA A 44 10.14 8.35 -19.32
N SER A 45 10.25 9.37 -20.17
CA SER A 45 9.27 10.44 -20.29
C SER A 45 7.94 9.93 -20.87
N ALA A 46 7.97 9.18 -21.97
CA ALA A 46 6.79 8.61 -22.60
C ALA A 46 6.04 7.64 -21.68
N PHE A 47 6.79 6.77 -20.98
CA PHE A 47 6.24 5.87 -19.98
C PHE A 47 5.57 6.65 -18.83
N SER A 48 6.28 7.65 -18.26
CA SER A 48 5.77 8.42 -17.13
C SER A 48 4.54 9.26 -17.47
N GLN A 49 4.47 9.80 -18.69
CA GLN A 49 3.29 10.53 -19.18
C GLN A 49 2.12 9.59 -19.51
N GLY A 50 2.40 8.31 -19.79
CA GLY A 50 1.39 7.32 -20.14
C GLY A 50 0.75 6.59 -18.95
N LEU A 51 1.33 6.71 -17.75
CA LEU A 51 0.74 6.19 -16.51
C LEU A 51 -0.60 6.84 -16.16
N LEU A 52 -1.40 6.11 -15.38
CA LEU A 52 -2.54 6.69 -14.67
C LEU A 52 -2.13 7.26 -13.30
N ASP A 53 -3.01 8.09 -12.74
CA ASP A 53 -2.91 8.62 -11.38
C ASP A 53 -3.00 7.49 -10.33
N GLY A 54 -1.85 6.89 -10.06
CA GLY A 54 -1.69 5.80 -9.10
C GLY A 54 -0.46 6.00 -8.20
N ASP A 55 -0.24 5.07 -7.28
CA ASP A 55 0.85 5.22 -6.30
C ASP A 55 2.25 5.18 -6.94
N PHE A 56 2.39 4.52 -8.09
CA PHE A 56 3.63 4.55 -8.86
C PHE A 56 3.87 5.92 -9.52
N PHE A 57 2.85 6.52 -10.15
CA PHE A 57 2.92 7.88 -10.70
C PHE A 57 3.28 8.91 -9.61
N LYS A 58 2.57 8.87 -8.47
CA LYS A 58 2.90 9.69 -7.28
C LYS A 58 4.34 9.47 -6.80
N SER A 59 4.86 8.24 -6.90
CA SER A 59 6.26 7.92 -6.60
C SER A 59 7.23 8.67 -7.53
N LEU A 60 6.98 8.61 -8.84
CA LEU A 60 7.80 9.29 -9.85
C LEU A 60 7.72 10.81 -9.71
N ALA A 61 6.55 11.38 -9.41
CA ALA A 61 6.40 12.81 -9.13
C ALA A 61 7.23 13.26 -7.90
N LYS A 62 7.25 12.46 -6.82
CA LYS A 62 8.05 12.76 -5.60
C LYS A 62 9.55 12.59 -5.81
N LYS A 63 9.98 11.68 -6.68
CA LYS A 63 11.39 11.44 -7.01
C LYS A 63 11.49 11.10 -8.50
N PRO A 64 11.72 12.10 -9.37
CA PRO A 64 11.84 11.88 -10.81
C PRO A 64 12.94 10.87 -11.16
N VAL A 65 12.77 10.19 -12.30
CA VAL A 65 13.74 9.22 -12.83
C VAL A 65 13.94 9.52 -14.31
N SER A 66 15.15 9.92 -14.69
CA SER A 66 15.45 10.37 -16.06
C SER A 66 15.78 9.24 -17.03
N LYS A 67 16.06 8.02 -16.56
CA LYS A 67 16.46 6.88 -17.40
C LYS A 67 15.50 5.70 -17.23
N PHE A 68 15.05 5.12 -18.33
CA PHE A 68 14.05 4.05 -18.30
C PHE A 68 14.56 2.79 -17.57
N ASP A 69 15.82 2.39 -17.79
CA ASP A 69 16.43 1.27 -17.05
C ASP A 69 16.43 1.47 -15.52
N ALA A 70 16.54 2.71 -15.04
CA ALA A 70 16.47 3.04 -13.60
C ALA A 70 15.03 3.08 -13.06
N LEU A 71 14.03 3.17 -13.95
CA LEU A 71 12.61 3.10 -13.61
C LEU A 71 12.16 1.65 -13.43
N LEU A 72 12.68 0.71 -14.22
CA LEU A 72 12.34 -0.73 -14.15
C LEU A 72 12.42 -1.36 -12.74
N PRO A 73 13.52 -1.24 -11.96
CA PRO A 73 13.60 -1.82 -10.61
C PRO A 73 12.66 -1.12 -9.61
N ARG A 74 12.18 0.08 -9.93
CA ARG A 74 11.15 0.77 -9.15
C ARG A 74 9.77 0.24 -9.52
N ALA A 75 9.46 0.09 -10.80
CA ALA A 75 8.21 -0.50 -11.29
C ALA A 75 7.99 -1.91 -10.72
N ALA A 76 9.03 -2.74 -10.71
CA ALA A 76 8.99 -4.09 -10.13
C ALA A 76 8.55 -4.11 -8.66
N LYS A 77 8.99 -3.14 -7.84
CA LYS A 77 8.56 -3.02 -6.43
C LYS A 77 7.08 -2.68 -6.31
N TYR A 78 6.55 -1.85 -7.20
CA TYR A 78 5.13 -1.50 -7.24
C TYR A 78 4.27 -2.65 -7.78
N ILE A 79 4.73 -3.36 -8.81
CA ILE A 79 4.07 -4.58 -9.31
C ILE A 79 3.96 -5.63 -8.21
N ASN A 80 5.05 -5.92 -7.49
CA ASN A 80 5.02 -6.87 -6.37
C ASN A 80 4.08 -6.42 -5.23
N MET A 81 3.92 -5.10 -5.03
CA MET A 81 2.97 -4.54 -4.07
C MET A 81 1.52 -4.71 -4.55
N GLU A 82 1.23 -4.44 -5.82
CA GLU A 82 -0.09 -4.64 -6.45
C GLU A 82 -0.49 -6.13 -6.38
N ASP A 83 0.40 -7.04 -6.80
CA ASP A 83 0.17 -8.49 -6.74
C ASP A 83 -0.08 -8.97 -5.29
N ALA A 84 0.68 -8.48 -4.31
CA ALA A 84 0.48 -8.81 -2.89
C ALA A 84 -0.80 -8.21 -2.29
N GLN A 85 -1.28 -7.08 -2.80
CA GLN A 85 -2.59 -6.52 -2.43
C GLN A 85 -3.74 -7.33 -3.04
N ALA A 86 -3.62 -7.74 -4.30
CA ALA A 86 -4.61 -8.57 -4.98
C ALA A 86 -4.80 -9.92 -4.26
N ALA A 87 -3.71 -10.62 -3.97
CA ALA A 87 -3.75 -11.89 -3.22
C ALA A 87 -4.42 -11.77 -1.84
N LYS A 88 -4.22 -10.64 -1.14
CA LYS A 88 -4.89 -10.38 0.16
C LYS A 88 -6.39 -10.12 0.03
N ARG A 89 -6.87 -9.54 -1.07
CA ARG A 89 -8.31 -9.33 -1.33
C ARG A 89 -8.99 -10.66 -1.67
N GLU A 90 -8.33 -11.47 -2.49
CA GLU A 90 -8.77 -12.83 -2.83
C GLU A 90 -8.88 -13.70 -1.57
N SER A 91 -7.84 -13.73 -0.72
CA SER A 91 -7.86 -14.49 0.54
C SER A 91 -8.91 -14.03 1.55
N ARG A 92 -9.46 -12.82 1.39
CA ARG A 92 -10.54 -12.25 2.24
C ARG A 92 -11.94 -12.50 1.68
N GLY A 93 -12.06 -13.09 0.49
CA GLY A 93 -13.35 -13.27 -0.17
C GLY A 93 -14.01 -11.95 -0.57
N GLU A 94 -13.24 -10.88 -0.74
CA GLU A 94 -13.73 -9.52 -0.96
C GLU A 94 -14.40 -9.33 -2.34
N ASN A 95 -14.38 -10.36 -3.20
CA ASN A 95 -15.16 -10.46 -4.43
C ASN A 95 -16.68 -10.70 -4.19
N ARG A 96 -17.17 -10.70 -2.93
CA ARG A 96 -18.58 -10.87 -2.59
C ARG A 96 -19.16 -9.68 -1.82
N LYS A 97 -19.39 -8.55 -2.50
CA LYS A 97 -20.58 -7.66 -2.37
C LYS A 97 -20.40 -6.33 -3.14
N GLU A 98 -20.89 -6.30 -4.38
CA GLU A 98 -21.75 -5.18 -4.80
C GLU A 98 -23.20 -5.68 -4.77
N VAL A 99 -23.79 -5.72 -3.57
CA VAL A 99 -25.25 -5.70 -3.44
C VAL A 99 -25.57 -4.36 -2.79
N LYS A 100 -26.02 -3.46 -3.66
CA LYS A 100 -26.46 -2.09 -3.37
C LYS A 100 -27.45 -2.05 -2.21
N GLU A 101 -27.40 -0.99 -1.43
CA GLU A 101 -28.37 -0.72 -0.37
C GLU A 101 -29.81 -0.78 -0.89
N GLU A 102 -30.67 -1.46 -0.14
CA GLU A 102 -32.02 -0.97 0.15
C GLU A 102 -32.56 -1.64 1.41
N ALA A 103 -32.69 -0.86 2.48
CA ALA A 103 -33.52 -1.21 3.63
C ALA A 103 -34.74 -0.29 3.62
N PRO A 104 -35.94 -0.84 3.82
CA PRO A 104 -36.72 -0.31 4.93
C PRO A 104 -37.43 -1.39 5.76
N SER A 105 -37.24 -1.29 7.07
CA SER A 105 -38.23 -1.47 8.13
C SER A 105 -39.37 -2.49 7.95
N LYS A 106 -39.35 -3.54 8.79
CA LYS A 106 -40.54 -4.04 9.52
C LYS A 106 -40.14 -4.85 10.76
N LYS A 107 -40.60 -4.39 11.93
CA LYS A 107 -40.62 -5.19 13.17
C LYS A 107 -42.00 -5.83 13.33
N PRO A 108 -42.10 -6.99 13.97
CA PRO A 108 -43.19 -7.25 14.92
C PRO A 108 -42.65 -7.26 16.35
N ARG A 109 -43.43 -6.71 17.28
CA ARG A 109 -43.19 -6.84 18.73
C ARG A 109 -43.76 -8.16 19.22
N ILE A 110 -43.07 -8.85 20.12
CA ILE A 110 -43.70 -9.75 21.09
C ILE A 110 -43.21 -9.32 22.46
N ASP A 111 -44.15 -8.89 23.30
CA ASP A 111 -43.94 -8.56 24.71
C ASP A 111 -44.01 -9.84 25.55
N THR A 112 -42.93 -10.21 26.22
CA THR A 112 -43.00 -10.91 27.51
C THR A 112 -42.04 -10.25 28.48
N ARG A 113 -42.57 -9.84 29.63
CA ARG A 113 -41.86 -9.07 30.66
C ARG A 113 -41.10 -10.02 31.57
N ASP A 114 -39.80 -9.81 31.73
CA ASP A 114 -39.14 -10.12 32.99
C ASP A 114 -38.06 -9.10 33.36
N LYS A 115 -37.97 -8.80 34.65
CA LYS A 115 -37.45 -7.52 35.16
C LYS A 115 -35.95 -7.55 35.45
N LYS A 116 -35.16 -6.71 34.77
CA LYS A 116 -33.89 -6.15 35.29
C LYS A 116 -33.78 -4.67 34.88
N PRO A 117 -33.35 -3.75 35.76
CA PRO A 117 -33.27 -2.33 35.43
C PRO A 117 -32.17 -2.07 34.39
N PRO A 118 -32.34 -1.08 33.50
CA PRO A 118 -31.30 -0.72 32.53
C PRO A 118 -30.08 -0.14 33.27
N PHE A 119 -28.89 -0.61 32.91
CA PHE A 119 -27.64 0.00 33.36
C PHE A 119 -27.64 1.49 33.03
N GLN A 120 -27.59 2.33 34.07
CA GLN A 120 -27.47 3.77 33.90
C GLN A 120 -26.15 4.09 33.18
N ARG A 121 -26.20 5.00 32.20
CA ARG A 121 -24.99 5.57 31.63
C ARG A 121 -24.27 6.34 32.71
N VAL A 122 -23.14 5.81 33.19
CA VAL A 122 -22.23 6.57 34.05
C VAL A 122 -21.62 7.70 33.22
N ASN A 123 -22.10 8.92 33.45
CA ASN A 123 -21.38 10.12 33.04
C ASN A 123 -20.08 10.16 33.84
N VAL A 124 -18.98 9.76 33.21
CA VAL A 124 -17.65 9.91 33.80
C VAL A 124 -17.32 11.40 33.83
N VAL A 125 -17.61 12.03 34.97
CA VAL A 125 -17.11 13.36 35.28
C VAL A 125 -15.61 13.24 35.43
N TYR A 126 -14.87 13.62 34.39
CA TYR A 126 -13.43 13.81 34.49
C TYR A 126 -13.17 14.90 35.51
N THR A 127 -12.63 14.53 36.67
CA THR A 127 -12.01 15.49 37.58
C THR A 127 -10.82 16.11 36.82
N PRO A 128 -10.82 17.43 36.57
CA PRO A 128 -9.66 18.05 35.93
C PRO A 128 -8.46 17.89 36.86
N LEU A 129 -7.31 17.54 36.28
CA LEU A 129 -6.08 17.32 37.05
C LEU A 129 -5.68 18.65 37.72
N THR A 130 -5.80 18.73 39.05
CA THR A 130 -5.62 19.95 39.85
C THR A 130 -4.17 20.45 39.93
N VAL A 131 -3.25 19.91 39.12
CA VAL A 131 -1.87 20.37 38.99
C VAL A 131 -1.62 20.86 37.56
N PRO A 132 -1.17 22.12 37.36
CA PRO A 132 -0.83 22.61 36.03
C PRO A 132 0.40 21.86 35.48
N ILE A 133 0.39 21.60 34.17
CA ILE A 133 1.40 20.81 33.43
C ILE A 133 2.84 21.32 33.65
N THR A 134 3.02 22.59 33.99
CA THR A 134 4.32 23.21 34.33
C THR A 134 5.05 22.59 35.52
N GLN A 135 4.41 21.73 36.34
CA GLN A 135 5.06 21.05 37.46
C GLN A 135 5.49 19.58 37.15
N ALA A 136 5.35 19.11 35.90
CA ALA A 136 5.64 17.73 35.51
C ALA A 136 7.11 17.43 35.16
N PHE A 137 8.06 18.34 35.45
CA PHE A 137 9.47 18.20 35.09
C PHE A 137 10.40 18.31 36.31
N HIS A 138 10.51 17.26 37.14
CA HIS A 138 11.61 17.11 38.10
C HIS A 138 11.89 15.63 38.42
N GLY A 139 13.12 15.16 38.11
CA GLY A 139 13.77 14.12 38.91
C GLY A 139 13.95 12.70 38.34
N HIS A 140 14.81 12.53 37.32
CA HIS A 140 15.54 11.27 37.15
C HIS A 140 17.06 11.50 37.31
N ARG A 141 17.57 11.36 38.54
CA ARG A 141 19.00 11.26 38.86
C ARG A 141 19.36 9.84 39.34
N GLY A 142 20.18 9.13 38.56
CA GLY A 142 20.84 7.86 38.92
C GLY A 142 19.94 6.62 38.84
N LYS A 143 20.36 5.46 38.30
CA LYS A 143 21.69 4.83 38.29
C LYS A 143 21.97 4.05 36.98
N ARG A 144 23.14 3.39 36.90
CA ARG A 144 23.74 2.72 35.72
C ARG A 144 23.50 1.21 35.71
N VAL A 145 23.74 0.58 34.54
CA VAL A 145 23.97 -0.87 34.24
C VAL A 145 22.81 -1.82 34.62
N ALA A 146 22.50 -2.94 33.93
CA ALA A 146 23.05 -3.64 32.75
C ALA A 146 21.87 -4.38 32.04
N ASP A 147 21.96 -5.07 30.90
CA ASP A 147 23.05 -5.30 29.91
C ASP A 147 22.43 -5.66 28.52
N THR A 148 23.24 -6.05 27.53
CA THR A 148 22.81 -6.48 26.19
C THR A 148 22.66 -8.02 26.10
N PRO A 149 21.54 -8.57 25.61
CA PRO A 149 21.41 -10.02 25.40
C PRO A 149 22.33 -10.50 24.27
N GLN A 150 23.18 -11.49 24.56
CA GLN A 150 24.11 -12.06 23.58
C GLN A 150 23.42 -13.08 22.66
N VAL A 151 23.87 -13.13 21.41
CA VAL A 151 23.49 -14.17 20.44
C VAL A 151 24.21 -15.46 20.79
N VAL A 152 23.46 -16.54 21.03
CA VAL A 152 24.01 -17.88 21.22
C VAL A 152 24.10 -18.60 19.86
N GLU A 153 25.28 -18.54 19.22
CA GLU A 153 25.60 -19.48 18.15
C GLU A 153 25.89 -20.87 18.76
N GLY A 154 25.02 -21.84 18.43
CA GLY A 154 25.19 -23.25 18.78
C GLY A 154 25.73 -24.03 17.59
N HIS A 155 26.96 -24.55 17.71
CA HIS A 155 27.67 -25.32 16.69
C HIS A 155 26.96 -26.65 16.31
N PRO A 156 27.15 -27.19 15.09
CA PRO A 156 26.52 -28.44 14.66
C PRO A 156 27.22 -29.68 15.23
N THR A 157 26.43 -30.63 15.75
CA THR A 157 26.88 -31.99 16.08
C THR A 157 26.48 -32.94 14.95
N ALA A 158 27.47 -33.55 14.29
CA ALA A 158 27.24 -34.61 13.31
C ALA A 158 26.96 -35.97 14.00
N PRO A 159 25.99 -36.76 13.54
CA PRO A 159 25.85 -38.16 13.98
C PRO A 159 26.88 -39.06 13.27
N GLN A 160 27.55 -39.92 14.03
CA GLN A 160 28.27 -41.09 13.50
C GLN A 160 27.39 -42.33 13.68
N ILE A 161 26.99 -42.96 12.57
CA ILE A 161 26.73 -44.41 12.42
C ILE A 161 27.16 -44.78 11.00
#